data_AF-A0AAV6Z781-F1
#
_entry.id   AF-A0AAV6Z781-F1
#
_cell.length_a   1.000
_cell.length_b   1.000
_cell.length_c   1.000
_cell.angle_alpha   90.00
_cell.angle_beta   90.00
_cell.angle_gamma   90.00
#
_symmetry.space_group_name_H-M   'P 1'
#
loop_
_entity.id
_entity.type
_entity.pdbx_description
1 polymer ?
#
loop_
_entity_poly.entity_id
_entity_poly.type
_entity_poly.pdbx_seq_one_letter_code
_entity_poly.pdbx_strand_id
1 'polypeptide(L)'
;MSNLSSAMWLIPITFLTIGYGDMVPQTVCGKMICLFTGVMGVGCTALIVAVAAQKLEFTKAEKHVHNFMMDIRYTKQIKCAAANVLGEAWLLHRHTKQGDMSKIRLHQRELLGAIHIFRRRRIKHKNLKDQVNSMVDISKMQMIMTELDCNLNSSHQDLEKRIDQLDRKLDEISRLIMTAIESPHLSH
;
A
#
# COMPACT_ATOMS: atom_id res chain seq x y z
N MET A 1 -40.62 -21.04 32.23
CA MET A 1 -39.60 -19.96 32.31
C MET A 1 -38.16 -20.46 32.18
N SER A 2 -37.86 -21.73 32.50
CA SER A 2 -36.50 -22.32 32.37
C SER A 2 -35.96 -22.35 30.93
N ASN A 3 -36.77 -22.75 29.94
CA ASN A 3 -36.30 -22.94 28.56
C ASN A 3 -35.81 -21.66 27.87
N LEU A 4 -36.45 -20.51 28.13
CA LEU A 4 -36.01 -19.22 27.58
C LEU A 4 -34.71 -18.74 28.22
N SER A 5 -34.55 -18.94 29.52
CA SER A 5 -33.32 -18.60 30.25
C SER A 5 -32.12 -19.41 29.75
N SER A 6 -32.32 -20.71 29.47
CA SER A 6 -31.28 -21.56 28.89
C SER A 6 -30.91 -21.15 27.46
N ALA A 7 -31.89 -20.75 26.64
CA ALA A 7 -31.63 -20.24 25.29
C ALA A 7 -30.86 -18.91 25.31
N MET A 8 -31.19 -18.01 26.23
CA MET A 8 -30.50 -16.73 26.40
C MET A 8 -29.02 -16.89 26.80
N TRP A 9 -28.68 -17.96 27.52
CA TRP A 9 -27.29 -18.33 27.83
C TRP A 9 -26.57 -19.00 26.65
N LEU A 10 -27.22 -19.98 26.04
CA LEU A 10 -26.64 -20.80 24.97
C LEU A 10 -26.32 -19.97 23.70
N ILE A 11 -27.23 -19.08 23.27
CA ILE A 11 -27.11 -18.37 21.99
C ILE A 11 -25.84 -17.49 21.91
N PRO A 12 -25.53 -16.61 22.89
CA PRO A 12 -24.30 -15.82 22.86
C PRO A 12 -23.01 -16.65 22.95
N ILE A 13 -23.02 -17.75 23.71
CA ILE A 13 -21.85 -18.64 23.87
C ILE A 13 -21.53 -19.36 22.56
N THR A 14 -22.57 -19.82 21.87
CA THR A 14 -22.46 -20.38 20.52
C THR A 14 -22.04 -19.31 19.50
N PHE A 15 -22.64 -18.12 19.57
CA PHE A 15 -22.32 -16.99 18.68
C PHE A 15 -20.85 -16.55 18.82
N LEU A 16 -20.33 -16.50 20.04
CA LEU A 16 -18.92 -16.17 20.30
C LEU A 16 -17.99 -17.38 20.12
N THR A 17 -18.52 -18.53 19.69
CA THR A 17 -17.76 -19.77 19.45
C THR A 17 -17.01 -20.31 20.67
N ILE A 18 -17.46 -20.01 21.90
CA ILE A 18 -16.83 -20.52 23.13
C ILE A 18 -17.21 -22.00 23.36
N GLY A 19 -18.51 -22.30 23.37
CA GLY A 19 -19.04 -23.67 23.47
C GLY A 19 -18.65 -24.45 24.73
N TYR A 20 -19.01 -23.99 25.93
CA TYR A 20 -18.68 -24.68 27.19
C TYR A 20 -19.23 -26.12 27.30
N GLY A 21 -20.36 -26.41 26.65
CA GLY A 21 -20.95 -27.76 26.62
C GLY A 21 -21.78 -28.13 27.86
N ASP A 22 -22.01 -27.18 28.75
CA ASP A 22 -22.90 -27.27 29.91
C ASP A 22 -24.38 -27.41 29.53
N MET A 23 -24.78 -26.79 28.41
CA MET A 23 -26.11 -26.93 27.82
C MET A 23 -25.98 -27.21 26.31
N VAL A 24 -26.68 -28.23 25.80
CA VAL A 24 -26.62 -28.64 24.38
C VAL A 24 -28.03 -28.91 23.84
N PRO A 25 -28.39 -28.40 22.64
CA PRO A 25 -29.71 -28.64 22.07
C PRO A 25 -29.91 -30.11 21.72
N GLN A 26 -30.91 -30.75 22.33
CA GLN A 26 -31.22 -32.15 22.08
C GLN A 26 -32.07 -32.35 20.82
N THR A 27 -32.86 -31.34 20.43
CA THR A 27 -33.75 -31.41 19.26
C THR A 27 -33.02 -31.05 17.97
N VAL A 28 -33.44 -31.65 16.85
CA VAL A 28 -32.89 -31.36 15.51
C VAL A 28 -33.05 -29.87 15.15
N CYS A 29 -34.20 -29.27 15.47
CA CYS A 29 -34.43 -27.84 15.25
C CYS A 29 -33.46 -26.95 16.05
N GLY A 30 -33.21 -27.27 17.33
CA GLY A 30 -32.24 -26.53 18.15
C GLY A 30 -30.80 -26.66 17.65
N LYS A 31 -30.42 -27.82 17.13
CA LYS A 31 -29.10 -28.04 16.51
C LYS A 31 -28.92 -27.18 15.25
N MET A 32 -29.95 -27.06 14.41
CA MET A 32 -29.92 -26.18 13.23
C MET A 32 -29.78 -24.71 13.64
N ILE A 33 -30.53 -24.24 14.63
CA ILE A 33 -30.43 -22.85 15.12
C ILE A 33 -29.04 -22.56 15.69
N CYS A 34 -28.46 -23.49 16.45
CA CYS A 34 -27.11 -23.41 16.98
C CYS A 34 -26.07 -23.31 15.85
N LEU A 35 -26.22 -24.11 14.79
CA LEU A 35 -25.35 -24.05 13.61
C LEU A 35 -25.43 -22.69 12.92
N PHE A 36 -26.64 -22.21 12.61
CA PHE A 36 -26.81 -20.89 11.97
C PHE A 36 -26.27 -19.75 12.84
N THR A 37 -26.47 -19.83 14.15
CA THR A 37 -25.95 -18.85 15.12
C THR A 37 -24.42 -18.85 15.16
N GLY A 38 -23.79 -20.01 15.11
CA GLY A 38 -22.33 -20.13 15.01
C GLY A 38 -21.80 -19.53 13.70
N VAL A 39 -22.44 -19.83 12.56
CA VAL A 39 -22.06 -19.25 11.25
C VAL A 39 -22.21 -17.73 11.25
N MET A 40 -23.31 -17.20 11.78
CA MET A 40 -23.51 -15.76 11.95
C MET A 40 -22.46 -15.14 12.87
N GLY A 41 -22.11 -15.79 13.97
CA GLY A 41 -21.08 -15.35 14.92
C GLY A 41 -19.70 -15.20 14.29
N VAL A 42 -19.28 -16.18 13.49
CA VAL A 42 -18.04 -16.12 12.70
C VAL A 42 -18.11 -14.97 11.68
N GLY A 43 -19.22 -14.82 10.96
CA GLY A 43 -19.43 -13.73 10.01
C GLY A 43 -19.35 -12.34 10.65
N CYS A 44 -19.97 -12.16 11.82
CA CYS A 44 -19.91 -10.91 12.57
C CYS A 44 -18.49 -10.62 13.07
N THR A 45 -17.77 -11.63 13.57
CA THR A 45 -16.38 -11.47 14.01
C THR A 45 -15.48 -11.07 12.83
N ALA A 46 -15.66 -11.69 11.66
CA ALA A 46 -14.92 -11.33 10.45
C ALA A 46 -15.20 -9.88 10.03
N LEU A 47 -16.45 -9.43 10.07
CA LEU A 47 -16.82 -8.06 9.77
C LEU A 47 -16.17 -7.07 10.76
N ILE A 48 -16.19 -7.38 12.05
CA ILE A 48 -15.55 -6.54 13.08
C ILE A 48 -14.05 -6.43 12.82
N VAL A 49 -13.36 -7.54 12.52
CA VAL A 49 -11.93 -7.53 12.19
C VAL A 49 -11.65 -6.70 10.92
N ALA A 50 -12.47 -6.84 9.88
CA ALA A 50 -12.33 -6.08 8.65
C ALA A 50 -12.50 -4.57 8.88
N VAL A 51 -13.51 -4.17 9.64
CA VAL A 51 -13.76 -2.76 9.98
C VAL A 51 -12.65 -2.22 10.89
N ALA A 52 -12.21 -3.01 11.89
CA ALA A 52 -11.11 -2.62 12.77
C ALA A 52 -9.82 -2.40 11.96
N ALA A 53 -9.50 -3.28 11.01
CA ALA A 53 -8.35 -3.12 10.13
C ALA A 53 -8.43 -1.80 9.35
N GLN A 54 -9.59 -1.48 8.75
CA GLN A 54 -9.80 -0.22 8.02
C GLN A 54 -9.72 1.02 8.92
N LYS A 55 -10.16 0.93 10.18
CA LYS A 55 -10.09 2.04 11.14
C LYS A 55 -8.69 2.23 11.74
N LEU A 56 -7.88 1.17 11.79
CA LEU A 56 -6.49 1.21 12.24
C LEU A 56 -5.53 1.67 11.14
N GLU A 57 -5.94 1.61 9.88
CA GLU A 57 -5.22 2.25 8.79
C GLU A 57 -5.25 3.77 8.98
N PHE A 58 -4.08 4.35 9.22
CA PHE A 58 -3.93 5.80 9.33
C PHE A 58 -4.50 6.51 8.11
N THR A 59 -5.21 7.61 8.34
CA THR A 59 -5.67 8.48 7.26
C THR A 59 -4.48 9.01 6.46
N LYS A 60 -4.71 9.45 5.21
CA LYS A 60 -3.64 10.00 4.36
C LYS A 60 -2.87 11.14 5.04
N ALA A 61 -3.59 12.02 5.75
CA ALA A 61 -3.02 13.15 6.48
C ALA A 61 -2.17 12.70 7.68
N GLU A 62 -2.68 11.79 8.51
CA GLU A 62 -1.93 11.23 9.64
C GLU A 62 -0.69 10.48 9.16
N LYS A 63 -0.80 9.70 8.07
CA LYS A 63 0.34 9.00 7.47
C LYS A 63 1.41 9.98 6.98
N HIS A 64 1.01 11.12 6.40
CA HIS A 64 1.94 12.16 5.98
C HIS A 64 2.69 12.76 7.17
N VAL A 65 1.96 13.17 8.22
CA VAL A 65 2.56 13.72 9.45
C VAL A 65 3.44 12.68 10.14
N HIS A 66 3.00 11.43 10.24
CA HIS A 66 3.77 10.34 10.82
C HIS A 66 5.06 10.09 10.04
N ASN A 67 5.00 10.06 8.70
CA ASN A 67 6.19 9.89 7.87
C ASN A 67 7.18 11.03 8.05
N PHE A 68 6.69 12.28 8.08
CA PHE A 68 7.51 13.45 8.34
C PHE A 68 8.16 13.41 9.73
N MET A 69 7.40 13.07 10.76
CA MET A 69 7.91 12.90 12.13
C MET A 69 8.99 11.80 12.20
N MET A 70 8.76 10.68 11.53
CA MET A 70 9.72 9.58 11.49
C MET A 70 11.01 9.99 10.76
N ASP A 71 10.92 10.73 9.66
CA ASP A 71 12.09 11.24 8.93
C ASP A 71 12.95 12.18 9.79
N ILE A 72 12.32 13.14 10.48
CA ILE A 72 13.00 14.03 11.43
C ILE A 72 13.70 13.20 12.50
N ARG A 73 13.02 12.21 13.07
CA ARG A 73 13.56 11.37 14.15
C ARG A 73 14.75 10.54 13.67
N TYR A 74 14.67 9.93 12.49
CA TYR A 74 15.78 9.16 11.92
C TYR A 74 16.99 10.03 11.62
N THR A 75 16.78 11.20 11.02
CA THR A 75 17.85 12.16 10.73
C THR A 75 18.56 12.60 12.01
N LYS A 76 17.80 12.93 13.08
CA LYS A 76 18.37 13.24 14.40
C LYS A 76 19.19 12.07 14.96
N GLN A 77 18.66 10.85 14.90
CA GLN A 77 19.33 9.66 15.42
C GLN A 77 20.65 9.33 14.71
N ILE A 78 20.76 9.58 13.40
CA ILE A 78 22.01 9.42 12.64
C ILE A 78 23.03 10.48 13.08
N LYS A 79 22.61 11.74 13.22
CA LYS A 79 23.47 12.83 13.68
C LYS A 79 24.02 12.56 15.09
N CYS A 80 23.17 12.13 16.02
CA CYS A 80 23.60 11.75 17.37
C CYS A 80 24.57 10.56 17.36
N ALA A 81 24.29 9.52 16.55
CA ALA A 81 25.19 8.37 16.45
C ALA A 81 26.55 8.75 15.84
N ALA A 82 26.58 9.65 14.86
CA ALA A 82 27.82 10.20 14.32
C ALA A 82 28.61 11.00 15.37
N ALA A 83 27.93 11.83 16.15
CA ALA A 83 28.55 12.59 17.24
C ALA A 83 29.20 11.67 18.28
N ASN A 84 28.54 10.55 18.65
CA ASN A 84 29.12 9.57 19.55
C ASN A 84 30.37 8.90 18.96
N VAL A 85 30.36 8.55 17.67
CA VAL A 85 31.55 7.99 17.00
C VAL A 85 32.73 8.97 17.06
N LEU A 86 32.48 10.26 16.78
CA LEU A 86 33.50 11.29 16.85
C LEU A 86 34.01 11.51 18.28
N GLY A 87 33.10 11.49 19.27
CA GLY A 87 33.45 11.60 20.69
C GLY A 87 34.35 10.46 21.16
N GLU A 88 33.96 9.21 20.89
CA GLU A 88 34.75 8.03 21.24
C GLU A 88 36.10 8.00 20.51
N ALA A 89 36.13 8.42 19.24
CA ALA A 89 37.38 8.50 18.48
C ALA A 89 38.34 9.55 19.07
N TRP A 90 37.80 10.70 19.50
CA TRP A 90 38.60 11.74 20.14
C TRP A 90 39.11 11.30 21.52
N LEU A 91 38.26 10.68 22.35
CA LEU A 91 38.65 10.14 23.65
C LEU A 91 39.73 9.05 23.52
N LEU A 92 39.59 8.16 22.55
CA LEU A 92 40.61 7.17 22.20
C LEU A 92 41.94 7.87 21.87
N HIS A 93 41.94 8.86 20.97
CA HIS A 93 43.14 9.60 20.60
C HIS A 93 43.83 10.26 21.81
N ARG A 94 43.03 10.90 22.68
CA ARG A 94 43.53 11.56 23.90
C ARG A 94 44.18 10.56 24.87
N HIS A 95 43.56 9.40 25.12
CA HIS A 95 44.13 8.40 26.02
C HIS A 95 45.33 7.67 25.43
N THR A 96 45.39 7.49 24.12
CA THR A 96 46.59 7.01 23.42
C THR A 96 47.78 7.94 23.65
N LYS A 97 47.57 9.27 23.69
CA LYS A 97 48.63 10.23 24.04
C LYS A 97 49.03 10.20 25.51
N GLN A 98 48.12 9.86 26.43
CA GLN A 98 48.40 9.78 27.87
C GLN A 98 49.06 8.45 28.29
N GLY A 99 49.09 7.43 27.42
CA GLY A 99 49.74 6.15 27.69
C GLY A 99 48.95 5.16 28.56
N ASP A 100 47.66 5.43 28.86
CA ASP A 100 46.83 4.57 29.72
C ASP A 100 46.21 3.40 28.93
N MET A 101 46.91 2.26 28.90
CA MET A 101 46.53 1.06 28.12
C MET A 101 45.15 0.50 28.46
N SER A 102 44.70 0.61 29.71
CA SER A 102 43.40 0.10 30.13
C SER A 102 42.26 0.94 29.55
N LYS A 103 42.42 2.27 29.55
CA LYS A 103 41.44 3.21 28.98
C LYS A 103 41.43 3.20 27.45
N ILE A 104 42.57 2.95 26.81
CA ILE A 104 42.67 2.79 25.35
C ILE A 104 41.81 1.60 24.89
N ARG A 105 41.95 0.43 25.53
CA ARG A 105 41.18 -0.77 25.16
C ARG A 105 39.68 -0.59 25.38
N LEU A 106 39.29 0.13 26.43
CA LEU A 106 37.88 0.47 26.69
C LEU A 106 37.29 1.34 25.57
N HIS A 107 37.91 2.50 25.28
CA HIS A 107 37.41 3.43 24.26
C HIS A 107 37.47 2.85 22.85
N GLN A 108 38.41 1.95 22.57
CA GLN A 108 38.43 1.22 21.30
C GLN A 108 37.18 0.33 21.14
N ARG A 109 36.74 -0.34 22.23
CA ARG A 109 35.52 -1.15 22.21
C ARG A 109 34.27 -0.29 22.09
N GLU A 110 34.18 0.80 22.83
CA GLU A 110 33.07 1.76 22.76
C GLU A 110 32.98 2.42 21.37
N LEU A 111 34.12 2.79 20.77
CA LEU A 111 34.20 3.31 19.40
C LEU A 111 33.69 2.29 18.39
N LEU A 112 34.11 1.02 18.47
CA LEU A 112 33.62 -0.04 17.59
C LEU A 112 32.11 -0.27 17.76
N GLY A 113 31.60 -0.15 18.99
CA GLY A 113 30.17 -0.18 19.29
C GLY A 113 29.42 0.99 18.66
N ALA A 114 29.92 2.20 18.82
CA ALA A 114 29.36 3.41 18.24
C ALA A 114 29.34 3.34 16.70
N ILE A 115 30.43 2.84 16.08
CA ILE A 115 30.52 2.62 14.62
C ILE A 115 29.48 1.61 14.16
N HIS A 116 29.30 0.50 14.87
CA HIS A 116 28.27 -0.49 14.55
C HIS A 116 26.87 0.10 14.62
N ILE A 117 26.55 0.83 15.69
CA ILE A 117 25.25 1.49 15.86
C ILE A 117 25.02 2.51 14.74
N PHE A 118 26.02 3.33 14.43
CA PHE A 118 25.95 4.31 13.34
C PHE A 118 25.71 3.63 11.98
N ARG A 119 26.48 2.59 11.64
CA ARG A 119 26.31 1.84 10.39
C ARG A 119 24.93 1.21 10.30
N ARG A 120 24.46 0.56 11.37
CA ARG A 120 23.13 -0.05 11.43
C ARG A 120 22.03 0.99 11.23
N ARG A 121 22.12 2.14 11.90
CA ARG A 121 21.16 3.25 11.76
C ARG A 121 21.18 3.86 10.35
N ARG A 122 22.36 4.03 9.77
CA ARG A 122 22.54 4.55 8.41
C ARG A 122 21.93 3.62 7.35
N ILE A 123 22.19 2.31 7.45
CA ILE A 123 21.62 1.32 6.52
C ILE A 123 20.09 1.28 6.67
N LYS A 124 19.57 1.25 7.90
CA LYS A 124 18.12 1.27 8.13
C LYS A 124 17.46 2.53 7.53
N HIS A 125 18.06 3.70 7.70
CA HIS A 125 17.55 4.94 7.12
C HIS A 125 17.60 4.93 5.58
N LYS A 126 18.69 4.43 4.98
CA LYS A 126 18.80 4.26 3.53
C LYS A 126 17.68 3.35 3.01
N ASN A 127 17.49 2.17 3.59
CA ASN A 127 16.46 1.23 3.16
C ASN A 127 15.05 1.84 3.22
N LEU A 128 14.75 2.60 4.28
CA LEU A 128 13.46 3.31 4.41
C LEU A 128 13.30 4.39 3.33
N LYS A 129 14.36 5.14 3.04
CA LYS A 129 14.34 6.15 1.98
C LYS A 129 14.17 5.52 0.60
N ASP A 130 14.86 4.41 0.34
CA ASP A 130 14.76 3.66 -0.92
C ASP A 130 13.33 3.10 -1.11
N GLN A 131 12.66 2.65 -0.04
CA GLN A 131 11.26 2.22 -0.07
C GLN A 131 10.28 3.37 -0.37
N VAL A 132 10.54 4.57 0.13
CA VAL A 132 9.71 5.75 -0.20
C VAL A 132 9.92 6.18 -1.65
N ASN A 133 11.18 6.17 -2.12
CA ASN A 133 11.51 6.51 -3.51
C ASN A 133 10.84 5.54 -4.49
N SER A 134 10.87 4.23 -4.24
CA SER A 134 10.21 3.26 -5.12
C SER A 134 8.70 3.47 -5.23
N MET A 135 8.03 3.87 -4.14
CA MET A 135 6.60 4.22 -4.17
C MET A 135 6.34 5.45 -5.06
N VAL A 136 7.20 6.47 -4.99
CA VAL A 136 7.09 7.68 -5.82
C VAL A 136 7.37 7.37 -7.29
N ASP A 137 8.33 6.50 -7.58
CA ASP A 137 8.67 6.11 -8.95
C ASP A 137 7.50 5.38 -9.63
N ILE A 138 6.76 4.53 -8.90
CA ILE A 138 5.51 3.92 -9.40
C ILE A 138 4.47 4.99 -9.73
N SER A 139 4.24 5.97 -8.86
CA SER A 139 3.27 7.04 -9.12
C SER A 139 3.66 7.91 -10.32
N LYS A 140 4.96 8.19 -10.50
CA LYS A 140 5.46 8.88 -11.70
C LYS A 140 5.25 8.05 -12.96
N MET A 141 5.53 6.75 -12.90
CA MET A 141 5.31 5.84 -14.02
C MET A 141 3.83 5.79 -14.41
N GLN A 142 2.92 5.78 -13.44
CA GLN A 142 1.48 5.88 -13.70
C GLN A 142 1.10 7.19 -14.37
N MET A 143 1.63 8.33 -13.90
CA MET A 143 1.38 9.64 -14.52
C MET A 143 1.82 9.67 -15.98
N ILE A 144 3.04 9.20 -16.27
CA ILE A 144 3.57 9.11 -17.64
C ILE A 144 2.70 8.17 -18.48
N MET A 145 2.29 7.02 -17.94
CA MET A 145 1.44 6.06 -18.64
C MET A 145 0.08 6.67 -19.01
N THR A 146 -0.57 7.38 -18.07
CA THR A 146 -1.84 8.05 -18.34
C THR A 146 -1.68 9.15 -19.39
N GLU A 147 -0.59 9.91 -19.35
CA GLU A 147 -0.30 10.94 -20.36
C GLU A 147 -0.11 10.31 -21.76
N LEU A 148 0.64 9.21 -21.84
CA LEU A 148 0.83 8.47 -23.09
C LEU A 148 -0.49 7.92 -23.63
N ASP A 149 -1.35 7.37 -22.76
CA ASP A 149 -2.65 6.84 -23.14
C ASP A 149 -3.57 7.93 -23.71
N CYS A 150 -3.62 9.11 -23.06
CA CYS A 150 -4.34 10.27 -23.57
C CYS A 150 -3.83 10.71 -24.95
N ASN A 151 -2.50 10.79 -25.13
CA ASN A 151 -1.90 11.16 -26.39
C ASN A 151 -2.21 10.14 -27.50
N LEU A 152 -2.09 8.85 -27.20
CA LEU A 152 -2.46 7.78 -28.14
C LEU A 152 -3.93 7.86 -28.54
N ASN A 153 -4.83 8.03 -27.57
CA ASN A 153 -6.26 8.16 -27.84
C ASN A 153 -6.58 9.37 -28.74
N SER A 154 -5.95 10.53 -28.51
CA SER A 154 -6.12 11.70 -29.38
C SER A 154 -5.65 11.42 -30.81
N SER A 155 -4.50 10.75 -30.98
CA SER A 155 -3.97 10.37 -32.29
C SER A 155 -4.88 9.39 -33.02
N HIS A 156 -5.43 8.41 -32.28
CA HIS A 156 -6.42 7.46 -32.80
C HIS A 156 -7.68 8.17 -33.31
N GLN A 157 -8.23 9.12 -32.56
CA GLN A 157 -9.39 9.91 -33.00
C GLN A 157 -9.10 10.75 -34.25
N ASP A 158 -7.89 11.29 -34.37
CA ASP A 158 -7.51 12.06 -35.56
C ASP A 158 -7.29 11.17 -36.79
N LEU A 159 -6.79 9.94 -36.60
CA LEU A 159 -6.74 8.93 -37.66
C LEU A 159 -8.13 8.51 -38.12
N GLU A 160 -9.05 8.26 -37.20
CA GLU A 160 -10.45 7.91 -37.51
C GLU A 160 -11.13 9.00 -38.34
N LYS A 161 -10.99 10.27 -37.94
CA LYS A 161 -11.49 11.41 -38.73
C LYS A 161 -10.91 11.46 -40.14
N ARG A 162 -9.63 11.12 -40.33
CA ARG A 162 -8.98 11.09 -41.65
C ARG A 162 -9.53 9.95 -42.51
N ILE A 163 -9.79 8.78 -41.91
CA ILE A 163 -10.41 7.64 -42.59
C ILE A 163 -11.82 8.04 -43.06
N ASP A 164 -12.63 8.63 -42.19
CA ASP A 164 -13.97 9.12 -42.56
C ASP A 164 -13.95 10.16 -43.68
N GLN A 165 -12.93 11.03 -43.70
CA GLN A 165 -12.74 12.00 -44.78
C GLN A 165 -12.38 11.33 -46.10
N LEU A 166 -11.54 10.29 -46.07
CA LEU A 166 -11.19 9.51 -47.27
C LEU A 166 -12.41 8.75 -47.80
N ASP A 167 -13.20 8.15 -46.92
CA ASP A 167 -14.40 7.40 -47.28
C ASP A 167 -15.42 8.32 -48.00
N ARG A 168 -15.65 9.51 -47.44
CA ARG A 168 -16.49 10.54 -48.10
C ARG A 168 -15.97 10.95 -49.49
N LYS A 169 -14.66 11.09 -49.66
CA LYS A 169 -14.07 11.43 -50.96
C LYS A 169 -14.20 10.28 -51.97
N LEU A 170 -14.08 9.03 -51.51
CA LEU A 170 -14.31 7.86 -52.35
C LEU A 170 -15.77 7.78 -52.81
N ASP A 171 -16.72 8.03 -51.92
CA ASP A 171 -18.16 8.11 -52.26
C ASP A 171 -18.45 9.21 -53.28
N GLU A 172 -17.83 10.38 -53.13
CA GLU A 172 -17.96 11.49 -54.07
C GLU A 172 -17.44 11.12 -55.46
N ILE A 173 -16.25 10.50 -55.53
CA ILE A 173 -15.69 9.99 -56.79
C ILE A 173 -16.62 8.93 -57.41
N SER A 174 -17.12 7.98 -56.61
CA SER A 174 -18.04 6.93 -57.06
C SER A 174 -19.32 7.53 -57.67
N ARG A 175 -19.89 8.55 -57.03
CA ARG A 175 -21.05 9.28 -57.55
C ARG A 175 -20.75 10.01 -58.86
N LEU A 176 -19.63 10.73 -58.93
CA LEU A 176 -19.23 11.43 -60.15
C LEU A 176 -19.08 10.47 -61.33
N ILE A 177 -18.46 9.30 -61.11
CA ILE A 177 -18.35 8.25 -62.13
C ILE A 177 -19.73 7.76 -62.57
N MET A 178 -20.65 7.48 -61.65
CA MET A 178 -22.02 7.07 -62.02
C MET A 178 -22.73 8.14 -62.87
N THR A 179 -22.66 9.41 -62.47
CA THR A 179 -23.30 10.51 -63.21
C THR A 179 -22.70 10.71 -64.60
N ALA A 180 -21.39 10.51 -64.77
CA ALA A 180 -20.74 10.56 -66.07
C ALA A 180 -21.21 9.42 -66.99
N ILE A 181 -21.44 8.23 -66.44
CA ILE A 181 -21.94 7.07 -67.18
C ILE A 181 -23.41 7.23 -67.60
N GLU A 182 -24.24 7.93 -66.81
CA GLU A 182 -25.65 8.23 -67.16
C GLU A 182 -25.83 9.38 -68.17
N SER A 183 -24.77 10.15 -68.47
CA SER A 183 -24.83 11.31 -69.37
C SER A 183 -24.90 11.08 -70.90
N PRO A 184 -24.84 9.87 -71.52
CA PRO A 184 -24.79 9.74 -72.98
C PRO A 184 -26.17 9.74 -73.67
N HIS A 185 -27.27 10.12 -73.02
CA HIS A 185 -28.61 10.12 -73.66
C HIS A 185 -29.31 11.48 -73.81
N LEU A 186 -28.61 12.61 -73.68
CA LEU A 186 -29.17 13.94 -73.99
C LEU A 186 -28.29 14.78 -74.94
N SER A 187 -27.88 14.20 -76.06
CA SER A 187 -27.52 14.96 -77.27
C SER A 187 -27.43 14.06 -78.50
N HIS A 188 -28.59 13.62 -79.00
CA HIS A 188 -28.99 13.58 -80.42
C HIS A 188 -30.18 12.66 -80.65
#